data_AF-U4QFI8-F1
#
_entry.id   AF-U4QFI8-F1
#
_cell.length_a   1.000
_cell.length_b   1.000
_cell.length_c   1.000
_cell.angle_alpha   90.00
_cell.angle_beta   90.00
_cell.angle_gamma   90.00
#
_symmetry.space_group_name_H-M   'P 1'
#
loop_
_entity.id
_entity.type
_entity.pdbx_description
1 polymer ?
#
loop_
_entity_poly.entity_id
_entity_poly.type
_entity_poly.pdbx_seq_one_letter_code
_entity_poly.pdbx_strand_id
1 'polypeptide(L)' 'MSPIRLVSTIVNWVLFILFIVGVIWLIAARVKHNKKWTKYSLIFCIVVFILQVIAFRFSIHLANEGVQ' A
#
# COMPACT_ATOMS: atom_id res chain seq x y z
N MET A 1 -14.76 9.92 15.72
CA MET A 1 -14.19 8.72 15.07
C MET A 1 -13.57 7.84 16.14
N SER A 2 -13.87 6.53 16.16
CA SER A 2 -13.17 5.60 17.07
C SER A 2 -11.66 5.62 16.76
N PRO A 3 -10.76 5.58 17.78
CA PRO A 3 -9.31 5.57 17.59
C PRO A 3 -8.86 4.51 16.59
N ILE A 4 -9.53 3.35 16.59
CA ILE A 4 -9.26 2.22 15.69
C ILE A 4 -9.56 2.57 14.22
N ARG A 5 -10.67 3.29 13.96
CA ARG A 5 -11.02 3.77 12.60
C ARG A 5 -10.03 4.83 12.11
N LEU A 6 -9.56 5.69 13.02
CA LEU A 6 -8.57 6.72 12.70
C LEU A 6 -7.22 6.09 12.33
N VAL A 7 -6.74 5.13 13.12
CA VAL A 7 -5.52 4.37 12.82
C VAL A 7 -5.65 3.61 11.49
N SER A 8 -6.76 2.92 11.25
CA SER A 8 -7.00 2.20 9.99
C SER A 8 -6.99 3.14 8.77
N THR A 9 -7.59 4.32 8.90
CA THR A 9 -7.60 5.33 7.84
C THR A 9 -6.20 5.82 7.54
N ILE A 10 -5.41 6.15 8.57
CA ILE A 10 -4.02 6.60 8.41
C ILE A 10 -3.17 5.51 7.73
N VAL A 11 -3.28 4.25 8.17
CA VAL A 11 -2.53 3.13 7.58
C VAL A 11 -2.85 2.97 6.10
N ASN A 12 -4.12 3.07 5.70
CA ASN A 12 -4.51 2.99 4.29
C ASN A 12 -3.90 4.12 3.45
N TRP A 13 -3.90 5.36 3.95
CA TRP A 13 -3.26 6.50 3.28
C TRP A 13 -1.75 6.34 3.17
N VAL A 14 -1.08 5.88 4.23
CA VAL A 14 0.36 5.63 4.24
C VAL A 14 0.74 4.57 3.21
N LEU A 15 0.02 3.44 3.17
CA LEU A 15 0.24 2.39 2.18
C LEU A 15 0.00 2.88 0.75
N PHE A 16 -1.01 3.72 0.55
CA PHE A 16 -1.31 4.29 -0.76
C PHE A 16 -0.18 5.22 -1.26
N ILE A 17 0.35 6.06 -0.38
CA ILE A 17 1.51 6.92 -0.70
C ILE A 17 2.74 6.07 -1.00
N LEU A 18 3.02 5.04 -0.19
CA LEU A 18 4.11 4.09 -0.42
C LEU A 18 3.98 3.38 -1.77
N PHE A 19 2.76 3.04 -2.18
CA PHE A 19 2.50 2.43 -3.47
C PHE A 19 2.82 3.39 -4.62
N ILE A 20 2.38 4.64 -4.54
CA ILE A 20 2.69 5.68 -5.54
C ILE A 20 4.22 5.88 -5.65
N VAL A 21 4.92 5.99 -4.53
CA VAL A 21 6.38 6.12 -4.50
C VAL A 21 7.05 4.89 -5.15
N GLY A 22 6.56 3.69 -4.86
CA GLY A 22 7.01 2.46 -5.50
C GLY A 22 6.83 2.48 -7.02
N VAL A 23 5.70 2.96 -7.51
CA VAL A 23 5.41 3.10 -8.95
C VAL A 23 6.34 4.11 -9.61
N ILE A 24 6.57 5.28 -8.99
CA ILE A 24 7.51 6.29 -9.49
C ILE A 24 8.92 5.70 -9.58
N TRP A 25 9.35 4.96 -8.55
CA TRP A 25 10.64 4.27 -8.55
C TRP A 25 10.72 3.27 -9.71
N LEU A 26 9.68 2.47 -9.91
CA LEU A 26 9.62 1.49 -10.98
C LEU A 26 9.77 2.15 -12.36
N ILE A 27 9.08 3.28 -12.59
CA ILE A 27 9.22 4.07 -13.82
C ILE A 27 10.66 4.56 -13.98
N ALA A 28 11.25 5.17 -12.95
CA ALA A 28 12.63 5.66 -12.99
C ALA A 28 13.65 4.53 -13.25
N ALA A 29 13.46 3.35 -12.63
CA ALA A 29 14.30 2.18 -12.83
C ALA A 29 14.20 1.62 -14.25
N ARG A 30 13.01 1.69 -14.86
CA ARG A 30 12.77 1.31 -16.27
C ARG A 30 13.45 2.28 -17.23
N VAL A 31 13.33 3.59 -16.99
CA VAL A 31 13.98 4.64 -17.81
C VAL A 31 15.51 4.48 -17.81
N LYS A 32 16.11 4.14 -16.65
CA LYS A 32 17.56 3.88 -16.55
C LYS A 32 18.00 2.53 -17.12
N HIS A 33 17.09 1.77 -17.75
CA HIS A 33 17.31 0.42 -18.28
C HIS A 33 17.95 -0.58 -17.29
N ASN A 34 17.79 -0.33 -15.98
CA ASN A 34 18.45 -1.13 -14.97
C ASN A 34 17.58 -2.33 -14.59
N LYS A 35 17.85 -3.48 -15.23
CA LYS A 35 17.08 -4.73 -15.05
C LYS A 35 17.02 -5.21 -13.61
N LYS A 36 18.08 -5.02 -12.81
CA LYS A 36 18.09 -5.44 -11.39
C LYS A 36 17.13 -4.59 -10.57
N TRP A 37 17.25 -3.27 -10.68
CA TRP A 37 16.42 -2.32 -9.92
C TRP A 37 14.95 -2.39 -10.33
N THR A 38 14.67 -2.62 -11.61
CA THR A 38 13.31 -2.86 -12.10
C THR A 38 12.65 -4.06 -11.40
N LYS A 39 13.39 -5.18 -11.25
CA LYS A 39 12.88 -6.36 -10.55
C LYS A 39 12.61 -6.07 -9.07
N TYR A 40 13.52 -5.40 -8.37
CA TYR A 40 13.32 -5.03 -6.97
C TYR A 40 12.14 -4.09 -6.78
N SER A 41 12.02 -3.05 -7.62
CA SER A 41 10.88 -2.12 -7.57
C SER A 41 9.55 -2.80 -7.89
N LEU A 42 9.53 -3.76 -8.81
CA LEU A 42 8.34 -4.55 -9.12
C LEU A 42 7.92 -5.43 -7.92
N ILE A 43 8.87 -6.14 -7.32
CA ILE A 43 8.62 -6.94 -6.11
C ILE A 43 8.10 -6.05 -4.99
N PHE A 44 8.72 -4.88 -4.78
CA PHE A 44 8.26 -3.91 -3.79
C PHE A 44 6.82 -3.46 -4.05
N CYS A 45 6.47 -3.09 -5.29
CA CYS A 45 5.10 -2.71 -5.64
C CYS A 45 4.09 -3.83 -5.36
N ILE A 46 4.44 -5.09 -5.70
CA ILE A 46 3.59 -6.25 -5.45
C ILE A 46 3.37 -6.46 -3.95
N VAL A 47 4.43 -6.37 -3.13
CA VAL A 47 4.32 -6.53 -1.67
C VAL A 47 3.47 -5.42 -1.05
N VAL A 48 3.70 -4.16 -1.44
CA VAL A 48 2.89 -3.03 -0.95
C VAL A 48 1.43 -3.17 -1.37
N PHE A 49 1.16 -3.65 -2.59
CA PHE A 49 -0.19 -3.91 -3.07
C PHE A 49 -0.90 -4.99 -2.24
N ILE A 50 -0.23 -6.11 -1.93
CA ILE A 50 -0.78 -7.16 -1.06
C ILE A 50 -1.10 -6.60 0.33
N LEU A 51 -0.18 -5.82 0.91
CA LEU A 51 -0.39 -5.16 2.21
C LEU A 51 -1.59 -4.20 2.16
N GLN A 52 -1.77 -3.47 1.06
CA GLN A 52 -2.92 -2.60 0.84
C GLN A 52 -4.24 -3.38 0.88
N VAL A 53 -4.30 -4.53 0.19
CA VAL A 53 -5.51 -5.37 0.16
C VAL A 53 -5.84 -5.91 1.55
N ILE A 54 -4.83 -6.33 2.31
CA ILE A 54 -5.01 -6.81 3.69
C ILE A 54 -5.50 -5.68 4.59
N ALA A 55 -4.86 -4.52 4.53
CA ALA A 55 -5.24 -3.34 5.32
C ALA A 55 -6.67 -2.87 4.99
N PHE A 56 -7.06 -2.93 3.72
CA PHE A 56 -8.41 -2.59 3.27
C PHE A 56 -9.45 -3.58 3.79
N ARG A 57 -9.17 -4.90 3.72
CA ARG A 57 -10.03 -5.93 4.31
C ARG A 57 -10.20 -5.75 5.81
N PHE A 58 -9.13 -5.46 6.55
CA PHE A 58 -9.19 -5.15 7.98
C PHE A 58 -10.02 -3.90 8.26
N SER A 59 -9.86 -2.86 7.45
CA SER A 59 -10.64 -1.62 7.56
C SER A 59 -12.13 -1.87 7.40
N ILE A 60 -12.52 -2.69 6.40
CA ILE A 60 -13.92 -3.09 6.19
C ILE A 60 -14.45 -3.92 7.35
N HIS A 61 -13.67 -4.89 7.83
CA HIS A 61 -14.08 -5.74 8.95
C HIS A 61 -14.32 -4.93 10.23
N LEU A 62 -13.40 -4.02 10.57
CA LEU A 62 -13.55 -3.09 11.70
C LEU A 62 -14.71 -2.10 11.50
N ALA A 63 -15.00 -1.72 10.27
CA ALA A 63 -16.17 -0.91 9.96
C ALA A 63 -17.47 -1.68 10.24
N ASN A 64 -17.52 -2.97 9.92
CA ASN A 64 -18.68 -3.85 10.15
C ASN A 64 -18.88 -4.20 11.63
N GLU A 65 -17.81 -4.40 12.40
CA GLU A 65 -17.92 -4.73 13.84
C GLU A 65 -18.33 -3.52 14.69
N GLY A 66 -17.93 -2.31 14.32
CA GLY A 66 -18.36 -1.08 15.02
C GLY A 66 -19.78 -0.60 14.67
N VAL A 67 -20.61 -1.46 14.07
CA VAL A 67 -22.04 -1.24 13.77
C VAL A 67 -22.94 -2.12 14.66
N GLN A 68 -22.36 -3.07 15.41
CA GLN A 68 -23.04 -3.76 16.53
C GLN A 68 -22.79 -3.02 17.84
#